data_AF-A0AAE4EX89-F1
#
_entry.id   AF-A0AAE4EX89-F1
#
_cell.length_a   1.000
_cell.length_b   1.000
_cell.length_c   1.000
_cell.angle_alpha   90.00
_cell.angle_beta   90.00
_cell.angle_gamma   90.00
#
_symmetry.space_group_name_H-M   'P 1'
#
loop_
_entity.id
_entity.type
_entity.pdbx_description
1 polymer ?
#
loop_
_entity_poly.entity_id
_entity_poly.type
_entity_poly.pdbx_seq_one_letter_code
_entity_poly.pdbx_strand_id
1 'polypeptide(L)'
;MEDVDKQGRTGSIGRRRLLGVIGGGAATALLGTGVGAAKPDHAKGKGNSGNNGVGPCTCDGCPGDTFCGKIEGAPEDGETYTFESDGDSFSVTVESVTEKEGGEITCFVFSTDDDIEQVCVKGGPDTATYDDDPEGTELCAPTNPGGQQAAISNASFCGTGGDELECYQIDLVEGEVITEFGGDDDPGEAGYGNARRIENFTVCEDGSNQQDLDSSGTREREGCEIEWSGLDFDAADNTVDVEVKLPSPASGSCTITLAGYLLPDGETEYDPNTLTEQVYRSSDTVELNEGDSETLTIDLDG
;
A
#
# COMPACT_ATOMS: atom_id res chain seq x y z
N MET A 1 21.08 -34.76 -14.74
CA MET A 1 21.17 -35.24 -13.34
C MET A 1 20.96 -34.00 -12.52
N GLU A 2 19.68 -33.79 -12.24
CA GLU A 2 19.14 -32.75 -11.37
C GLU A 2 19.41 -33.15 -9.92
N ASP A 3 19.75 -32.17 -9.10
CA ASP A 3 19.39 -32.10 -7.68
C ASP A 3 19.69 -30.67 -7.22
N VAL A 4 18.64 -29.86 -7.09
CA VAL A 4 18.67 -28.65 -6.26
C VAL A 4 17.49 -28.75 -5.32
N ASP A 5 17.85 -28.89 -4.04
CA ASP A 5 16.97 -29.00 -2.88
C ASP A 5 15.91 -27.90 -2.84
N LYS A 6 14.66 -28.32 -2.71
CA LYS A 6 13.57 -27.50 -2.18
C LYS A 6 13.69 -27.45 -0.65
N GLN A 7 14.23 -26.36 -0.12
CA GLN A 7 13.92 -25.87 1.22
C GLN A 7 13.16 -24.55 0.98
N GLY A 8 11.85 -24.50 1.15
CA GLY A 8 11.26 -24.32 2.47
C GLY A 8 11.13 -22.83 2.77
N ARG A 9 10.41 -22.07 1.93
CA ARG A 9 9.91 -20.73 2.27
C ARG A 9 8.83 -20.93 3.34
N THR A 10 9.23 -20.86 4.60
CA THR A 10 8.33 -20.48 5.69
C THR A 10 7.88 -19.05 5.40
N GLY A 11 6.61 -18.87 5.04
CA GLY A 11 6.01 -17.55 4.86
C GLY A 11 6.25 -16.69 6.08
N SER A 12 6.83 -15.51 5.86
CA SER A 12 6.93 -14.47 6.86
C SER A 12 5.52 -13.91 7.05
N ILE A 13 4.95 -14.10 8.24
CA ILE A 13 3.70 -13.43 8.60
C ILE A 13 4.07 -11.99 8.93
N GLY A 14 3.84 -11.08 7.98
CA GLY A 14 3.91 -9.63 8.17
C GLY A 14 2.88 -9.22 9.22
N ARG A 15 3.31 -9.08 10.47
CA ARG A 15 2.43 -8.65 11.56
C ARG A 15 2.26 -7.14 11.50
N ARG A 16 1.19 -6.64 10.85
CA ARG A 16 0.72 -5.25 11.02
C ARG A 16 0.54 -4.95 12.52
N ARG A 17 1.26 -3.96 13.06
CA ARG A 17 1.03 -3.41 14.40
C ARG A 17 0.22 -2.13 14.28
N LEU A 18 -1.10 -2.25 14.38
CA LEU A 18 -1.97 -1.09 14.65
C LEU A 18 -1.77 -0.63 16.10
N LEU A 19 -1.25 0.59 16.27
CA LEU A 19 -1.25 1.30 17.54
C LEU A 19 -2.71 1.60 17.95
N GLY A 20 -3.05 1.12 19.15
CA GLY A 20 -4.42 1.08 19.65
C GLY A 20 -4.99 2.43 20.03
N VAL A 21 -6.22 2.67 19.59
CA VAL A 21 -7.13 3.64 20.20
C VAL A 21 -7.54 3.10 21.58
N ILE A 22 -6.95 3.65 22.64
CA ILE A 22 -7.34 3.38 24.03
C ILE A 22 -8.63 4.14 24.35
N GLY A 23 -9.72 3.41 24.53
CA GLY A 23 -10.99 3.90 25.07
C GLY A 23 -11.69 2.78 25.86
N GLY A 24 -11.37 2.65 27.15
CA GLY A 24 -11.59 1.45 27.96
C GLY A 24 -13.04 1.01 28.21
N GLY A 25 -13.21 -0.30 28.44
CA GLY A 25 -14.38 -0.84 29.13
C GLY A 25 -14.72 -2.31 28.90
N ALA A 26 -14.11 -3.20 29.71
CA ALA A 26 -14.58 -4.53 30.13
C ALA A 26 -14.56 -5.73 29.14
N ALA A 27 -14.14 -6.86 29.69
CA ALA A 27 -13.87 -8.15 29.07
C ALA A 27 -15.11 -8.96 28.69
N THR A 28 -15.04 -9.76 27.62
CA THR A 28 -15.22 -11.24 27.61
C THR A 28 -15.23 -11.84 26.20
N ALA A 29 -14.56 -13.00 26.07
CA ALA A 29 -14.85 -14.14 25.20
C ALA A 29 -14.80 -14.01 23.65
N LEU A 30 -13.79 -14.70 23.10
CA LEU A 30 -13.72 -15.42 21.82
C LEU A 30 -15.05 -15.59 21.05
N LEU A 31 -15.10 -15.02 19.84
CA LEU A 31 -15.74 -15.45 18.58
C LEU A 31 -15.82 -14.22 17.67
N GLY A 32 -14.88 -14.03 16.75
CA GLY A 32 -14.85 -12.88 15.85
C GLY A 32 -14.80 -13.31 14.39
N THR A 33 -15.93 -13.70 13.81
CA THR A 33 -16.16 -13.58 12.36
C THR A 33 -17.01 -12.34 12.16
N GLY A 34 -16.39 -11.25 11.75
CA GLY A 34 -17.06 -9.97 11.54
C GLY A 34 -16.02 -8.88 11.37
N VAL A 35 -15.73 -8.55 10.11
CA VAL A 35 -14.85 -7.46 9.72
C VAL A 35 -15.70 -6.29 9.21
N GLY A 36 -15.21 -5.08 9.48
CA GLY A 36 -15.98 -3.92 9.91
C GLY A 36 -16.82 -3.23 8.84
N ALA A 37 -17.81 -2.46 9.30
CA ALA A 37 -18.72 -1.70 8.46
C ALA A 37 -18.40 -0.20 8.48
N ALA A 38 -18.55 0.40 7.30
CA ALA A 38 -19.08 1.73 7.00
C ALA A 38 -18.12 2.94 6.94
N LYS A 39 -18.12 3.61 5.78
CA LYS A 39 -18.10 5.09 5.71
C LYS A 39 -19.55 5.61 5.69
N PRO A 40 -19.90 6.60 6.54
CA PRO A 40 -21.16 7.33 6.47
C PRO A 40 -20.98 8.61 5.65
N ASP A 41 -21.83 8.88 4.68
CA ASP A 41 -22.70 10.06 4.64
C ASP A 41 -23.42 10.17 3.28
N HIS A 42 -24.75 10.22 3.32
CA HIS A 42 -25.55 11.25 2.65
C HIS A 42 -27.04 10.97 2.88
N ALA A 43 -27.56 11.53 3.97
CA ALA A 43 -28.98 11.60 4.22
C ALA A 43 -29.67 12.60 3.26
N LYS A 44 -30.49 12.09 2.32
CA LYS A 44 -31.94 12.39 2.18
C LYS A 44 -32.47 11.95 0.81
N GLY A 45 -33.21 10.85 0.79
CA GLY A 45 -34.23 10.61 -0.25
C GLY A 45 -34.47 9.15 -0.63
N LYS A 46 -35.51 8.54 -0.07
CA LYS A 46 -36.27 7.38 -0.58
C LYS A 46 -35.46 6.23 -1.22
N GLY A 47 -35.16 5.24 -0.38
CA GLY A 47 -35.28 3.81 -0.69
C GLY A 47 -34.48 3.27 -1.85
N ASN A 48 -33.22 2.90 -1.58
CA ASN A 48 -32.65 1.66 -2.11
C ASN A 48 -31.64 1.09 -1.10
N SER A 49 -31.56 -0.23 -1.06
CA SER A 49 -30.88 -1.05 -0.06
C SER A 49 -29.36 -1.03 -0.26
N GLY A 50 -28.65 -0.13 0.43
CA GLY A 50 -27.20 -0.25 0.60
C GLY A 50 -26.89 -1.44 1.51
N ASN A 51 -26.61 -2.60 0.93
CA ASN A 51 -26.33 -3.84 1.63
C ASN A 51 -24.94 -4.34 1.22
N ASN A 52 -23.88 -3.82 1.85
CA ASN A 52 -22.63 -4.59 1.95
C ASN A 52 -22.81 -5.49 3.18
N GLY A 53 -23.47 -6.63 2.99
CA GLY A 53 -23.91 -7.50 4.07
C GLY A 53 -22.84 -8.50 4.50
N VAL A 54 -22.57 -8.51 5.80
CA VAL A 54 -21.68 -9.43 6.51
C VAL A 54 -22.34 -10.82 6.60
N GLY A 55 -21.75 -11.82 5.92
CA GLY A 55 -22.19 -13.22 5.94
C GLY A 55 -21.09 -14.16 5.41
N PRO A 56 -21.16 -15.49 5.65
CA PRO A 56 -20.14 -16.41 5.16
C PRO A 56 -20.05 -16.35 3.63
N CYS A 57 -18.84 -16.57 3.13
CA CYS A 57 -18.55 -16.66 1.70
C CYS A 57 -19.53 -17.59 1.00
N THR A 58 -19.84 -17.24 -0.25
CA THR A 58 -20.61 -18.15 -1.10
C THR A 58 -19.73 -19.24 -1.72
N CYS A 59 -18.42 -19.06 -1.73
CA CYS A 59 -17.49 -20.14 -2.01
C CYS A 59 -17.58 -21.23 -0.94
N ASP A 60 -17.41 -22.50 -1.33
CA ASP A 60 -17.34 -23.65 -0.41
C ASP A 60 -16.06 -23.66 0.46
N GLY A 61 -15.22 -22.63 0.31
CA GLY A 61 -14.03 -22.31 1.07
C GLY A 61 -13.06 -21.53 0.18
N CYS A 62 -12.38 -20.52 0.73
CA CYS A 62 -11.33 -19.82 -0.01
C CYS A 62 -10.03 -20.63 -0.01
N PRO A 63 -9.22 -20.60 -1.09
CA PRO A 63 -7.92 -21.26 -1.13
C PRO A 63 -6.92 -20.66 -0.14
N GLY A 64 -6.03 -21.48 0.43
CA GLY A 64 -4.83 -21.01 1.12
C GLY A 64 -5.05 -20.06 2.31
N ASP A 65 -4.21 -19.03 2.39
CA ASP A 65 -4.23 -17.93 3.37
C ASP A 65 -5.06 -16.72 2.88
N THR A 66 -5.87 -16.89 1.83
CA THR A 66 -6.73 -15.81 1.30
C THR A 66 -7.91 -15.53 2.23
N PHE A 67 -8.35 -14.27 2.25
CA PHE A 67 -9.60 -13.89 2.89
C PHE A 67 -10.69 -13.63 1.85
N CYS A 68 -11.91 -13.45 2.33
CA CYS A 68 -13.09 -13.44 1.50
C CYS A 68 -13.84 -12.11 1.54
N GLY A 69 -13.83 -11.41 0.42
CA GLY A 69 -14.70 -10.29 0.13
C GLY A 69 -16.05 -10.75 -0.44
N LYS A 70 -17.13 -10.04 -0.14
CA LYS A 70 -18.47 -10.39 -0.64
C LYS A 70 -19.28 -9.16 -1.04
N ILE A 71 -19.80 -9.17 -2.25
CA ILE A 71 -20.83 -8.26 -2.74
C ILE A 71 -22.19 -8.92 -2.49
N GLU A 72 -23.05 -8.29 -1.70
CA GLU A 72 -24.43 -8.73 -1.50
C GLU A 72 -25.34 -8.02 -2.50
N GLY A 73 -26.05 -8.78 -3.32
CA GLY A 73 -26.80 -8.25 -4.46
C GLY A 73 -26.06 -8.42 -5.79
N ALA A 74 -26.61 -7.79 -6.82
CA ALA A 74 -25.97 -7.77 -8.13
C ALA A 74 -24.84 -6.73 -8.13
N PRO A 75 -23.67 -7.03 -8.72
CA PRO A 75 -22.60 -6.05 -8.91
C PRO A 75 -23.08 -4.91 -9.81
N GLU A 76 -22.63 -3.69 -9.53
CA GLU A 76 -23.02 -2.49 -10.29
C GLU A 76 -21.89 -2.05 -11.23
N ASP A 77 -22.24 -1.58 -12.42
CA ASP A 77 -21.29 -1.14 -13.45
C ASP A 77 -20.51 0.11 -13.01
N GLY A 78 -19.18 0.01 -13.03
CA GLY A 78 -18.26 1.10 -12.66
C GLY A 78 -18.07 1.30 -11.15
N GLU A 79 -18.63 0.42 -10.30
CA GLU A 79 -18.50 0.53 -8.85
C GLU A 79 -17.29 -0.26 -8.33
N THR A 80 -16.61 0.33 -7.34
CA THR A 80 -15.48 -0.28 -6.63
C THR A 80 -15.90 -0.75 -5.24
N TYR A 81 -15.57 -2.00 -4.92
CA TYR A 81 -15.89 -2.64 -3.65
C TYR A 81 -14.60 -2.96 -2.91
N THR A 82 -14.44 -2.39 -1.71
CA THR A 82 -13.31 -2.67 -0.82
C THR A 82 -13.74 -3.65 0.28
N PHE A 83 -12.88 -4.64 0.55
CA PHE A 83 -13.06 -5.64 1.58
C PHE A 83 -11.88 -5.62 2.53
N GLU A 84 -12.14 -5.71 3.83
CA GLU A 84 -11.13 -5.66 4.89
C GLU A 84 -11.19 -6.96 5.68
N SER A 85 -10.05 -7.57 6.02
CA SER A 85 -9.98 -8.73 6.91
C SER A 85 -8.64 -8.81 7.64
N ASP A 86 -8.68 -8.99 8.97
CA ASP A 86 -7.50 -9.24 9.83
C ASP A 86 -6.30 -8.30 9.61
N GLY A 87 -6.54 -7.08 9.14
CA GLY A 87 -5.53 -6.05 8.90
C GLY A 87 -5.20 -5.83 7.43
N ASP A 88 -5.62 -6.74 6.56
CA ASP A 88 -5.45 -6.65 5.11
C ASP A 88 -6.71 -6.09 4.45
N SER A 89 -6.56 -5.46 3.29
CA SER A 89 -7.68 -5.02 2.45
C SER A 89 -7.40 -5.29 0.99
N PHE A 90 -8.45 -5.57 0.21
CA PHE A 90 -8.38 -5.58 -1.24
C PHE A 90 -9.60 -4.87 -1.83
N SER A 91 -9.45 -4.33 -3.03
CA SER A 91 -10.50 -3.63 -3.76
C SER A 91 -10.70 -4.23 -5.14
N VAL A 92 -11.97 -4.44 -5.52
CA VAL A 92 -12.34 -4.89 -6.87
C VAL A 92 -13.21 -3.83 -7.53
N THR A 93 -12.90 -3.49 -8.77
CA THR A 93 -13.71 -2.58 -9.58
C THR A 93 -14.47 -3.38 -10.62
N VAL A 94 -15.79 -3.21 -10.67
CA VAL A 94 -16.63 -3.84 -11.68
C VAL A 94 -16.57 -2.99 -12.94
N GLU A 95 -15.86 -3.48 -13.96
CA GLU A 95 -15.61 -2.76 -15.21
C GLU A 95 -16.81 -2.76 -16.15
N SER A 96 -17.59 -3.83 -16.13
CA SER A 96 -18.79 -3.95 -16.95
C SER A 96 -19.74 -5.00 -16.42
N VAL A 97 -21.03 -4.84 -16.73
CA VAL A 97 -22.08 -5.82 -16.43
C VAL A 97 -22.86 -6.21 -17.67
N THR A 98 -23.28 -7.47 -17.73
CA THR A 98 -24.17 -7.99 -18.78
C THR A 98 -25.56 -8.19 -18.20
N GLU A 99 -26.53 -7.44 -18.72
CA GLU A 99 -27.94 -7.54 -18.33
C GLU A 99 -28.77 -8.38 -19.32
N LYS A 100 -29.79 -9.08 -18.82
CA LYS A 100 -30.86 -9.68 -19.64
C LYS A 100 -32.12 -8.82 -19.63
N GLU A 101 -33.11 -9.23 -20.44
CA GLU A 101 -34.44 -8.58 -20.47
C GLU A 101 -35.02 -8.41 -19.05
N GLY A 102 -35.27 -7.16 -18.67
CA GLY A 102 -35.77 -6.80 -17.33
C GLY A 102 -34.76 -6.11 -16.43
N GLY A 103 -33.50 -5.92 -16.87
CA GLY A 103 -32.44 -5.24 -16.11
C GLY A 103 -31.80 -6.12 -15.04
N GLU A 104 -31.93 -7.44 -15.18
CA GLU A 104 -31.29 -8.39 -14.27
C GLU A 104 -29.86 -8.68 -14.75
N ILE A 105 -28.88 -8.43 -13.90
CA ILE A 105 -27.46 -8.66 -14.21
C ILE A 105 -27.14 -10.15 -14.13
N THR A 106 -26.50 -10.68 -15.17
CA THR A 106 -26.20 -12.11 -15.33
C THR A 106 -24.71 -12.42 -15.41
N CYS A 107 -23.90 -11.47 -15.89
CA CYS A 107 -22.43 -11.55 -15.85
C CYS A 107 -21.82 -10.20 -15.48
N PHE A 108 -20.55 -10.20 -15.09
CA PHE A 108 -19.74 -9.00 -14.91
C PHE A 108 -18.28 -9.28 -15.25
N VAL A 109 -17.52 -8.23 -15.55
CA VAL A 109 -16.06 -8.24 -15.62
C VAL A 109 -15.54 -7.35 -14.51
N PHE A 110 -14.44 -7.72 -13.86
CA PHE A 110 -13.82 -6.93 -12.83
C PHE A 110 -12.31 -6.74 -13.09
N SER A 111 -11.75 -5.72 -12.45
CA SER A 111 -10.33 -5.42 -12.34
C SER A 111 -9.95 -5.24 -10.87
N THR A 112 -8.68 -5.41 -10.54
CA THR A 112 -8.14 -5.25 -9.19
C THR A 112 -6.63 -5.08 -9.25
N ASP A 113 -6.06 -4.35 -8.28
CA ASP A 113 -4.61 -4.29 -8.09
C ASP A 113 -4.12 -5.38 -7.10
N ASP A 114 -5.05 -6.20 -6.60
CA ASP A 114 -4.83 -7.22 -5.59
C ASP A 114 -4.83 -8.64 -6.16
N ASP A 115 -4.25 -9.59 -5.43
CA ASP A 115 -4.19 -10.99 -5.85
C ASP A 115 -5.51 -11.73 -5.55
N ILE A 116 -6.35 -11.90 -6.57
CA ILE A 116 -7.60 -12.67 -6.49
C ILE A 116 -7.42 -14.08 -7.06
N GLU A 117 -7.43 -15.09 -6.19
CA GLU A 117 -7.26 -16.49 -6.59
C GLU A 117 -8.55 -17.16 -7.06
N GLN A 118 -9.69 -16.76 -6.49
CA GLN A 118 -10.97 -17.40 -6.78
C GLN A 118 -12.15 -16.42 -6.69
N VAL A 119 -13.11 -16.55 -7.60
CA VAL A 119 -14.39 -15.82 -7.54
C VAL A 119 -15.57 -16.79 -7.63
N CYS A 120 -16.57 -16.62 -6.75
CA CYS A 120 -17.80 -17.41 -6.77
C CYS A 120 -19.01 -16.53 -7.04
N VAL A 121 -19.76 -16.83 -8.10
CA VAL A 121 -20.93 -16.08 -8.55
C VAL A 121 -22.19 -16.88 -8.29
N LYS A 122 -23.09 -16.33 -7.46
CA LYS A 122 -24.34 -17.00 -7.10
C LYS A 122 -25.52 -16.54 -7.93
N GLY A 123 -26.20 -17.49 -8.56
CA GLY A 123 -27.44 -17.25 -9.27
C GLY A 123 -28.50 -18.28 -8.90
N GLY A 124 -29.59 -17.84 -8.27
CA GLY A 124 -30.62 -18.76 -7.78
C GLY A 124 -30.08 -19.72 -6.71
N PRO A 125 -30.35 -21.05 -6.81
CA PRO A 125 -29.84 -22.02 -5.85
C PRO A 125 -28.39 -22.42 -6.09
N ASP A 126 -27.83 -22.12 -7.27
CA ASP A 126 -26.55 -22.64 -7.74
C ASP A 126 -25.44 -21.57 -7.62
N THR A 127 -24.18 -22.02 -7.64
CA THR A 127 -22.98 -21.17 -7.61
C THR A 127 -22.02 -21.60 -8.70
N ALA A 128 -21.47 -20.63 -9.44
CA ALA A 128 -20.37 -20.84 -10.38
C ALA A 128 -19.07 -20.41 -9.70
N THR A 129 -18.03 -21.22 -9.82
CA THR A 129 -16.70 -20.93 -9.27
C THR A 129 -15.73 -20.73 -10.42
N TYR A 130 -14.92 -19.68 -10.31
CA TYR A 130 -13.90 -19.28 -11.25
C TYR A 130 -12.57 -19.28 -10.50
N ASP A 131 -11.66 -20.12 -10.96
CA ASP A 131 -10.31 -20.31 -10.42
C ASP A 131 -9.29 -19.93 -11.50
N ASP A 132 -8.01 -19.78 -11.11
CA ASP A 132 -6.86 -19.52 -12.01
C ASP A 132 -6.94 -18.17 -12.76
N ASP A 133 -6.73 -17.05 -12.04
CA ASP A 133 -6.68 -15.67 -12.58
C ASP A 133 -7.99 -15.24 -13.28
N PRO A 134 -9.06 -15.02 -12.49
CA PRO A 134 -10.37 -14.66 -13.03
C PRO A 134 -10.47 -13.19 -13.48
N GLU A 135 -9.45 -12.37 -13.24
CA GLU A 135 -9.46 -10.94 -13.58
C GLU A 135 -9.61 -10.71 -15.09
N GLY A 136 -10.38 -9.68 -15.48
CA GLY A 136 -10.59 -9.34 -16.89
C GLY A 136 -11.42 -10.36 -17.69
N THR A 137 -11.85 -11.46 -17.07
CA THR A 137 -12.75 -12.44 -17.68
C THR A 137 -14.22 -12.15 -17.36
N GLU A 138 -15.13 -12.53 -18.26
CA GLU A 138 -16.58 -12.37 -18.02
C GLU A 138 -17.07 -13.49 -17.08
N LEU A 139 -17.44 -13.10 -15.86
CA LEU A 139 -17.90 -13.99 -14.80
C LEU A 139 -19.42 -14.01 -14.76
N CYS A 140 -19.99 -15.19 -14.98
CA CYS A 140 -21.41 -15.39 -15.21
C CYS A 140 -22.08 -16.22 -14.10
N ALA A 141 -23.32 -15.89 -13.75
CA ALA A 141 -24.15 -16.75 -12.92
C ALA A 141 -24.44 -18.12 -13.60
N PRO A 142 -24.67 -19.19 -12.82
CA PRO A 142 -25.10 -20.48 -13.37
C PRO A 142 -26.37 -20.39 -14.23
N THR A 143 -26.47 -21.34 -15.16
CA THR A 143 -27.68 -21.51 -15.97
C THR A 143 -28.71 -22.37 -15.22
N ASN A 144 -29.92 -21.83 -15.05
CA ASN A 144 -31.01 -22.56 -14.39
C ASN A 144 -31.49 -23.76 -15.23
N PRO A 145 -32.16 -24.76 -14.60
CA PRO A 145 -32.86 -25.83 -15.30
C PRO A 145 -33.95 -25.27 -16.24
N GLY A 146 -33.58 -25.05 -17.50
CA GLY A 146 -34.36 -24.25 -18.46
C GLY A 146 -33.51 -23.54 -19.51
N GLY A 147 -32.17 -23.51 -19.32
CA GLY A 147 -31.23 -22.95 -20.29
C GLY A 147 -31.10 -21.43 -20.25
N GLN A 148 -31.69 -20.78 -19.25
CA GLN A 148 -31.57 -19.34 -19.01
C GLN A 148 -30.64 -19.06 -17.85
N GLN A 149 -29.81 -18.04 -18.00
CA GLN A 149 -28.90 -17.58 -16.98
C GLN A 149 -29.66 -16.95 -15.80
N ALA A 150 -29.30 -17.35 -14.59
CA ALA A 150 -29.85 -16.77 -13.37
C ALA A 150 -29.37 -15.31 -13.22
N ALA A 151 -30.18 -14.48 -12.55
CA ALA A 151 -29.70 -13.18 -12.09
C ALA A 151 -28.69 -13.40 -10.96
N ILE A 152 -27.61 -12.60 -10.94
CA ILE A 152 -26.63 -12.60 -9.86
C ILE A 152 -27.29 -12.09 -8.58
N SER A 153 -27.07 -12.82 -7.49
CA SER A 153 -27.61 -12.52 -6.16
C SER A 153 -26.52 -12.17 -5.15
N ASN A 154 -25.30 -12.65 -5.36
CA ASN A 154 -24.08 -12.20 -4.71
C ASN A 154 -22.87 -12.73 -5.49
N ALA A 155 -21.72 -12.09 -5.23
CA ALA A 155 -20.41 -12.54 -5.65
C ALA A 155 -19.47 -12.57 -4.44
N SER A 156 -18.62 -13.59 -4.35
CA SER A 156 -17.55 -13.67 -3.36
C SER A 156 -16.20 -13.72 -4.06
N PHE A 157 -15.23 -12.99 -3.52
CA PHE A 157 -13.87 -12.88 -4.02
C PHE A 157 -12.96 -13.42 -2.92
N CYS A 158 -12.14 -14.41 -3.25
CA CYS A 158 -11.13 -14.96 -2.39
C CYS A 158 -9.78 -14.46 -2.88
N GLY A 159 -9.11 -13.66 -2.06
CA GLY A 159 -7.82 -13.08 -2.40
C GLY A 159 -7.05 -12.62 -1.18
N THR A 160 -5.84 -12.19 -1.44
CA THR A 160 -5.02 -11.43 -0.51
C THR A 160 -4.96 -9.99 -0.99
N GLY A 161 -4.83 -9.02 -0.07
CA GLY A 161 -4.39 -7.70 -0.50
C GLY A 161 -3.10 -7.87 -1.29
N GLY A 162 -2.97 -7.18 -2.42
CA GLY A 162 -1.68 -7.09 -3.10
C GLY A 162 -0.64 -6.58 -2.10
N ASP A 163 0.63 -6.92 -2.31
CA ASP A 163 1.70 -6.23 -1.59
C ASP A 163 1.57 -4.75 -1.97
N GLU A 164 0.96 -3.93 -1.09
CA GLU A 164 0.86 -2.49 -1.28
C GLU A 164 2.29 -1.98 -1.43
N LEU A 165 2.60 -1.48 -2.63
CA LEU A 165 3.94 -1.06 -2.98
C LEU A 165 4.40 -0.01 -1.97
N GLU A 166 5.36 -0.37 -1.11
CA GLU A 166 5.87 0.58 -0.13
C GLU A 166 6.64 1.68 -0.88
N CYS A 167 6.22 2.93 -0.70
CA CYS A 167 6.92 4.08 -1.23
C CYS A 167 7.61 4.85 -0.12
N TYR A 168 8.77 5.38 -0.44
CA TYR A 168 9.67 6.03 0.49
C TYR A 168 9.96 7.46 0.07
N GLN A 169 10.07 8.35 1.05
CA GLN A 169 10.72 9.64 0.90
C GLN A 169 12.17 9.50 1.34
N ILE A 170 13.09 9.93 0.49
CA ILE A 170 14.52 9.93 0.76
C ILE A 170 15.02 11.37 0.80
N ASP A 171 15.71 11.70 1.89
CA ASP A 171 16.19 13.04 2.19
C ASP A 171 17.71 13.03 2.39
N LEU A 172 18.43 13.84 1.62
CA LEU A 172 19.80 14.22 1.91
C LEU A 172 19.79 15.62 2.53
N VAL A 173 20.25 15.75 3.76
CA VAL A 173 20.10 16.97 4.56
C VAL A 173 21.37 17.37 5.29
N GLU A 174 21.45 18.66 5.64
CA GLU A 174 22.40 19.17 6.61
C GLU A 174 21.86 19.03 8.06
N GLY A 175 22.68 18.47 8.94
CA GLY A 175 22.42 18.29 10.36
C GLY A 175 21.79 16.95 10.74
N GLU A 176 21.22 16.88 11.94
CA GLU A 176 20.66 15.65 12.53
C GLU A 176 19.39 15.17 11.81
N VAL A 177 19.19 13.84 11.80
CA VAL A 177 17.96 13.20 11.30
C VAL A 177 16.72 13.65 12.07
N ILE A 178 15.56 13.65 11.40
CA ILE A 178 14.26 13.83 12.05
C ILE A 178 13.69 12.43 12.26
N THR A 179 13.40 12.03 13.49
CA THR A 179 12.83 10.69 13.75
C THR A 179 11.32 10.70 13.99
N GLU A 180 10.75 11.87 14.25
CA GLU A 180 9.31 12.06 14.50
C GLU A 180 8.86 13.41 13.94
N PHE A 181 7.94 13.39 12.97
CA PHE A 181 7.30 14.60 12.46
C PHE A 181 6.22 15.09 13.44
N GLY A 182 6.17 16.40 13.69
CA GLY A 182 5.30 17.03 14.70
C GLY A 182 5.76 16.85 16.16
N GLY A 183 6.89 16.17 16.39
CA GLY A 183 7.47 15.92 17.72
C GLY A 183 8.34 17.07 18.24
N ASP A 184 8.96 16.87 19.42
CA ASP A 184 9.85 17.86 20.06
C ASP A 184 11.11 18.17 19.20
N ASP A 185 11.47 17.26 18.29
CA ASP A 185 12.61 17.36 17.38
C ASP A 185 12.22 17.84 15.96
N ASP A 186 10.93 18.14 15.72
CA ASP A 186 10.44 18.66 14.44
C ASP A 186 10.57 20.19 14.39
N PRO A 187 11.34 20.75 13.45
CA PRO A 187 11.41 22.20 13.26
C PRO A 187 10.12 22.80 12.63
N GLY A 188 9.09 21.99 12.36
CA GLY A 188 7.78 22.33 11.79
C GLY A 188 7.83 22.47 10.26
N GLU A 189 6.70 22.80 9.60
CA GLU A 189 6.64 23.03 8.13
C GLU A 189 7.71 24.02 7.62
N ALA A 190 7.97 25.08 8.39
CA ALA A 190 8.97 26.09 8.06
C ALA A 190 10.42 25.56 8.22
N GLY A 191 10.59 24.49 9.00
CA GLY A 191 11.86 23.84 9.30
C GLY A 191 12.17 22.63 8.42
N TYR A 192 11.15 21.85 8.06
CA TYR A 192 11.30 20.69 7.18
C TYR A 192 11.28 21.11 5.70
N GLY A 193 10.37 22.01 5.31
CA GLY A 193 9.95 22.17 3.91
C GLY A 193 10.93 22.86 2.95
N ASN A 194 12.12 23.30 3.38
CA ASN A 194 13.17 23.91 2.52
C ASN A 194 14.45 24.27 3.29
N ALA A 195 14.38 24.28 4.63
CA ALA A 195 15.43 24.84 5.46
C ALA A 195 16.65 23.90 5.66
N ARG A 196 16.55 22.61 5.32
CA ARG A 196 17.61 21.63 5.62
C ARG A 196 17.95 20.71 4.44
N ARG A 197 17.06 20.64 3.45
CA ARG A 197 17.17 19.74 2.30
C ARG A 197 18.26 20.18 1.33
N ILE A 198 19.21 19.27 1.11
CA ILE A 198 20.19 19.35 0.03
C ILE A 198 19.55 18.78 -1.23
N GLU A 199 19.02 17.57 -1.12
CA GLU A 199 18.33 16.79 -2.16
C GLU A 199 17.18 16.00 -1.52
N ASN A 200 16.09 15.79 -2.26
CA ASN A 200 14.98 14.95 -1.81
C ASN A 200 14.26 14.34 -3.00
N PHE A 201 13.93 13.05 -2.89
CA PHE A 201 13.18 12.34 -3.91
C PHE A 201 12.25 11.32 -3.26
N THR A 202 11.33 10.79 -4.05
CA THR A 202 10.52 9.64 -3.65
C THR A 202 10.89 8.44 -4.52
N VAL A 203 10.71 7.23 -4.00
CA VAL A 203 10.94 5.97 -4.73
C VAL A 203 10.11 4.88 -4.10
N CYS A 204 9.60 3.94 -4.89
CA CYS A 204 8.89 2.78 -4.36
C CYS A 204 9.75 1.51 -4.38
N GLU A 205 9.39 0.48 -3.62
CA GLU A 205 10.24 -0.70 -3.38
C GLU A 205 10.69 -1.39 -4.67
N ASP A 206 9.88 -1.33 -5.73
CA ASP A 206 10.18 -1.90 -7.04
C ASP A 206 11.14 -1.04 -7.89
N GLY A 207 11.58 0.10 -7.34
CA GLY A 207 12.43 1.10 -7.97
C GLY A 207 11.68 2.06 -8.89
N SER A 208 10.35 1.99 -8.94
CA SER A 208 9.53 2.95 -9.68
C SER A 208 9.43 4.30 -8.95
N ASN A 209 8.84 5.27 -9.64
CA ASN A 209 8.52 6.59 -9.10
C ASN A 209 9.72 7.35 -8.48
N GLN A 210 10.89 7.30 -9.13
CA GLN A 210 12.07 8.13 -8.77
C GLN A 210 11.86 9.62 -9.09
N GLN A 211 10.82 10.22 -8.51
CA GLN A 211 10.43 11.60 -8.78
C GLN A 211 11.41 12.55 -8.09
N ASP A 212 11.86 13.55 -8.85
CA ASP A 212 12.80 14.59 -8.41
C ASP A 212 14.21 14.12 -8.04
N LEU A 213 14.57 12.85 -8.34
CA LEU A 213 15.93 12.34 -8.10
C LEU A 213 16.98 13.04 -8.97
N ASP A 214 17.80 13.88 -8.34
CA ASP A 214 19.08 14.33 -8.90
C ASP A 214 20.24 13.46 -8.40
N SER A 215 20.67 12.50 -9.24
CA SER A 215 21.77 11.57 -8.93
C SER A 215 23.12 12.23 -8.57
N SER A 216 23.27 13.53 -8.87
CA SER A 216 24.44 14.32 -8.49
C SER A 216 24.14 15.80 -8.49
N GLY A 217 24.81 16.56 -7.63
CA GLY A 217 24.65 18.01 -7.58
C GLY A 217 25.62 18.70 -6.63
N THR A 218 25.40 20.01 -6.45
CA THR A 218 26.18 20.82 -5.52
C THR A 218 25.28 21.87 -4.89
N ARG A 219 25.38 22.06 -3.58
CA ARG A 219 24.59 23.04 -2.85
C ARG A 219 25.37 23.66 -1.70
N GLU A 220 25.30 24.98 -1.60
CA GLU A 220 25.88 25.74 -0.49
C GLU A 220 24.81 26.13 0.53
N ARG A 221 25.07 25.86 1.81
CA ARG A 221 24.13 26.02 2.91
C ARG A 221 24.87 26.35 4.19
N GLU A 222 24.57 27.50 4.82
CA GLU A 222 25.20 27.95 6.07
C GLU A 222 26.76 27.93 6.11
N GLY A 223 27.38 28.01 4.93
CA GLY A 223 28.83 27.94 4.74
C GLY A 223 29.39 26.52 4.52
N CYS A 224 28.53 25.53 4.37
CA CYS A 224 28.82 24.17 3.93
C CYS A 224 28.45 24.03 2.45
N GLU A 225 29.44 24.02 1.55
CA GLU A 225 29.26 23.64 0.15
C GLU A 225 29.39 22.12 0.05
N ILE A 226 28.31 21.42 -0.28
CA ILE A 226 28.27 19.97 -0.40
C ILE A 226 28.10 19.59 -1.86
N GLU A 227 28.98 18.73 -2.34
CA GLU A 227 28.84 18.00 -3.60
C GLU A 227 28.31 16.60 -3.28
N TRP A 228 27.37 16.10 -4.09
CA TRP A 228 26.95 14.70 -4.02
C TRP A 228 27.00 14.05 -5.41
N SER A 229 27.22 12.74 -5.45
CA SER A 229 27.23 11.96 -6.67
C SER A 229 26.86 10.50 -6.43
N GLY A 230 26.28 9.88 -7.45
CA GLY A 230 25.89 8.48 -7.40
C GLY A 230 24.74 8.21 -6.44
N LEU A 231 23.89 9.22 -6.19
CA LEU A 231 22.64 9.00 -5.46
C LEU A 231 21.74 8.10 -6.30
N ASP A 232 21.48 6.90 -5.81
CA ASP A 232 20.73 5.85 -6.51
C ASP A 232 20.00 4.94 -5.51
N PHE A 233 18.98 4.24 -5.99
CA PHE A 233 18.20 3.27 -5.22
C PHE A 233 18.36 1.86 -5.82
N ASP A 234 18.70 0.89 -4.98
CA ASP A 234 18.76 -0.52 -5.36
C ASP A 234 17.53 -1.28 -4.85
N ALA A 235 16.59 -1.54 -5.76
CA ALA A 235 15.37 -2.30 -5.49
C ALA A 235 15.65 -3.76 -5.07
N ALA A 236 16.83 -4.31 -5.35
CA ALA A 236 17.12 -5.71 -5.00
C ALA A 236 17.32 -5.89 -3.49
N ASP A 237 17.92 -4.88 -2.84
CA ASP A 237 18.26 -4.89 -1.42
C ASP A 237 17.55 -3.76 -0.64
N ASN A 238 16.67 -2.99 -1.30
CA ASN A 238 15.92 -1.85 -0.75
C ASN A 238 16.82 -0.80 -0.08
N THR A 239 17.95 -0.50 -0.72
CA THR A 239 18.98 0.42 -0.20
C THR A 239 19.12 1.68 -1.03
N VAL A 240 19.51 2.78 -0.38
CA VAL A 240 19.96 4.01 -1.04
C VAL A 240 21.40 4.30 -0.66
N ASP A 241 22.20 4.66 -1.66
CA ASP A 241 23.59 5.04 -1.49
C ASP A 241 23.86 6.42 -2.10
N VAL A 242 24.76 7.19 -1.49
CA VAL A 242 25.28 8.44 -2.07
C VAL A 242 26.69 8.73 -1.62
N GLU A 243 27.55 9.18 -2.54
CA GLU A 243 28.84 9.77 -2.18
C GLU A 243 28.66 11.27 -1.94
N VAL A 244 29.07 11.76 -0.77
CA VAL A 244 29.04 13.18 -0.39
C VAL A 244 30.45 13.68 -0.15
N LYS A 245 30.71 14.91 -0.59
CA LYS A 245 32.02 15.55 -0.50
C LYS A 245 31.88 17.00 -0.10
N LEU A 246 32.78 17.44 0.79
CA LEU A 246 32.88 18.83 1.23
C LEU A 246 34.11 19.50 0.59
N PRO A 247 34.01 20.07 -0.63
CA PRO A 247 35.14 20.68 -1.33
C PRO A 247 35.80 21.83 -0.57
N SER A 248 35.03 22.68 0.10
CA SER A 248 35.54 23.83 0.86
C SER A 248 34.47 24.36 1.83
N PRO A 249 34.68 24.32 3.15
CA PRO A 249 33.79 24.98 4.08
C PRO A 249 34.16 26.45 4.28
N ALA A 250 33.16 27.32 4.31
CA ALA A 250 33.30 28.68 4.78
C ALA A 250 33.30 28.77 6.32
N SER A 251 32.81 27.75 7.04
CA SER A 251 32.47 27.84 8.47
C SER A 251 32.98 26.70 9.38
N GLY A 252 33.50 25.57 8.88
CA GLY A 252 34.01 24.47 9.72
C GLY A 252 33.70 23.08 9.17
N SER A 253 33.59 22.08 10.05
CA SER A 253 33.03 20.78 9.66
C SER A 253 31.52 20.89 9.43
N CYS A 254 30.98 20.00 8.60
CA CYS A 254 29.57 19.94 8.23
C CYS A 254 29.01 18.55 8.53
N THR A 255 27.86 18.49 9.20
CA THR A 255 27.15 17.24 9.45
C THR A 255 26.16 17.00 8.32
N ILE A 256 26.28 15.86 7.65
CA ILE A 256 25.42 15.45 6.54
C ILE A 256 24.73 14.15 6.90
N THR A 257 23.44 14.07 6.59
CA THR A 257 22.60 12.90 6.86
C THR A 257 21.85 12.48 5.60
N LEU A 258 21.88 11.20 5.30
CA LEU A 258 20.95 10.53 4.39
C LEU A 258 19.88 9.85 5.25
N ALA A 259 18.60 10.07 4.98
CA ALA A 259 17.49 9.51 5.76
C ALA A 259 16.37 9.01 4.85
N GLY A 260 15.72 7.92 5.26
CA GLY A 260 14.59 7.32 4.57
C GLY A 260 13.35 7.22 5.48
N TYR A 261 12.20 7.55 4.90
CA TYR A 261 10.90 7.52 5.56
C TYR A 261 9.90 6.77 4.68
N LEU A 262 9.10 5.90 5.28
CA LEU A 262 7.93 5.33 4.61
C LEU A 262 6.86 6.40 4.43
N LEU A 263 6.33 6.51 3.22
CA LEU A 263 5.14 7.30 2.93
C LEU A 263 3.89 6.61 3.49
N PRO A 264 2.81 7.36 3.78
CA PRO A 264 1.54 6.78 4.19
C PRO A 264 0.98 5.82 3.13
N ASP A 265 0.17 4.86 3.56
CA ASP A 265 -0.43 3.85 2.68
C ASP A 265 -1.13 4.51 1.46
N GLY A 266 -0.76 4.08 0.25
CA GLY A 266 -1.31 4.58 -1.01
C GLY A 266 -0.71 5.90 -1.51
N GLU A 267 0.20 6.52 -0.78
CA GLU A 267 0.89 7.74 -1.22
C GLU A 267 2.20 7.40 -1.94
N THR A 268 2.37 7.97 -3.13
CA THR A 268 3.59 7.84 -3.92
C THR A 268 4.44 9.10 -3.87
N GLU A 269 3.90 10.22 -3.40
CA GLU A 269 4.59 11.51 -3.40
C GLU A 269 4.65 12.10 -2.00
N TYR A 270 5.56 13.06 -1.83
CA TYR A 270 5.63 13.85 -0.61
C TYR A 270 4.38 14.74 -0.45
N ASP A 271 3.58 14.50 0.60
CA ASP A 271 2.50 15.42 1.02
C ASP A 271 2.81 16.03 2.41
N PRO A 272 2.95 17.36 2.52
CA PRO A 272 3.12 18.03 3.81
C PRO A 272 1.93 17.83 4.78
N ASN A 273 0.74 17.50 4.28
CA ASN A 273 -0.44 17.29 5.11
C ASN A 273 -0.43 15.93 5.84
N THR A 274 0.40 14.99 5.39
CA THR A 274 0.47 13.62 5.93
C THR A 274 1.82 13.30 6.58
N LEU A 275 2.66 14.32 6.84
CA LEU A 275 3.98 14.18 7.48
C LEU A 275 3.96 13.34 8.75
N THR A 276 2.98 13.56 9.62
CA THR A 276 2.88 12.86 10.91
C THR A 276 2.53 11.38 10.76
N GLU A 277 2.13 10.96 9.57
CA GLU A 277 1.81 9.56 9.22
C GLU A 277 3.02 8.84 8.61
N GLN A 278 4.07 9.57 8.20
CA GLN A 278 5.31 8.97 7.72
C GLN A 278 6.04 8.24 8.85
N VAL A 279 6.66 7.11 8.50
CA VAL A 279 7.41 6.28 9.45
C VAL A 279 8.89 6.33 9.12
N TYR A 280 9.71 6.83 10.06
CA TYR A 280 11.16 6.76 9.95
C TYR A 280 11.64 5.30 9.79
N ARG A 281 12.46 5.04 8.77
CA ARG A 281 13.05 3.72 8.50
C ARG A 281 14.50 3.67 8.97
N SER A 282 15.36 4.49 8.36
CA SER A 282 16.80 4.45 8.59
C SER A 282 17.48 5.77 8.24
N SER A 283 18.70 5.95 8.74
CA SER A 283 19.56 7.07 8.40
C SER A 283 21.03 6.74 8.58
N ASP A 284 21.88 7.38 7.79
CA ASP A 284 23.33 7.40 7.97
C ASP A 284 23.82 8.85 8.03
N THR A 285 24.68 9.15 9.01
CA THR A 285 25.11 10.51 9.33
C THR A 285 26.63 10.57 9.47
N VAL A 286 27.24 11.56 8.81
CA VAL A 286 28.68 11.80 8.83
C VAL A 286 29.00 13.26 9.15
N GLU A 287 30.11 13.50 9.85
CA GLU A 287 30.72 14.83 9.97
C GLU A 287 31.91 14.92 9.01
N LEU A 288 31.82 15.79 8.00
CA LEU A 288 32.85 16.03 6.99
C LEU A 288 33.68 17.27 7.33
N ASN A 289 34.99 17.20 7.10
CA ASN A 289 35.89 18.36 7.08
C ASN A 289 36.24 18.75 5.64
N GLU A 290 36.97 19.86 5.49
CA GLU A 290 37.45 20.33 4.20
C GLU A 290 38.22 19.24 3.43
N GLY A 291 37.71 18.89 2.25
CA GLY A 291 38.28 17.90 1.36
C GLY A 291 37.88 16.46 1.66
N ASP A 292 37.10 16.20 2.71
CA ASP A 292 36.59 14.87 3.04
C ASP A 292 35.50 14.44 2.02
N SER A 293 35.44 13.13 1.78
CA SER A 293 34.45 12.46 0.94
C SER A 293 34.08 11.15 1.62
N GLU A 294 32.80 10.88 1.76
CA GLU A 294 32.28 9.66 2.40
C GLU A 294 31.06 9.14 1.63
N THR A 295 30.82 7.83 1.68
CA THR A 295 29.58 7.22 1.17
C THR A 295 28.62 7.03 2.33
N LEU A 296 27.39 7.49 2.16
CA LEU A 296 26.28 7.24 3.07
C LEU A 296 25.38 6.15 2.48
N THR A 297 24.95 5.21 3.32
CA THR A 297 24.10 4.08 2.92
C THR A 297 22.96 3.89 3.90
N ILE A 298 21.73 3.77 3.40
CA ILE A 298 20.56 3.42 4.21
C ILE A 298 19.85 2.18 3.66
N ASP A 299 19.26 1.41 4.56
CA ASP A 299 18.43 0.23 4.32
C ASP A 299 17.00 0.55 4.78
N LEU A 300 16.01 0.31 3.92
CA LEU A 300 14.62 0.71 4.13
C LEU A 300 13.72 -0.42 4.67
N ASP A 301 14.22 -1.66 4.78
CA ASP A 301 13.43 -2.85 5.14
C ASP A 301 12.91 -2.83 6.59
N GLY A 302 13.58 -2.11 7.50
CA GLY A 302 13.16 -1.92 8.91
C GLY A 302 13.48 -3.05 9.89
#